data_AF-A0A0F7PAU6-F1
#
_entry.id   AF-A0A0F7PAU6-F1
#
_cell.length_a   1.000
_cell.length_b   1.000
_cell.length_c   1.000
_cell.angle_alpha   90.00
_cell.angle_beta   90.00
_cell.angle_gamma   90.00
#
_symmetry.space_group_name_H-M   'P 1'
#
loop_
_entity.id
_entity.type
_entity.pdbx_description
1 polymer ?
#
loop_
_entity_poly.entity_id
_entity_poly.type
_entity_poly.pdbx_seq_one_letter_code
_entity_poly.pdbx_strand_id
1 'polypeptide(L)'
;MPDLSYELVESDESRVGAEVLDAGERAAIAVAEERGIVLLTDDLAARRTASDAGVEVHGSIGVIALGYGRGLLDRDEAASLMRALQRETSLFVTEAVVERGIRMLDEQ
;
A
#
# COMPACT_ATOMS: atom_id res chain seq x y z
N MET A 1 3.51 -21.19 -9.81
CA MET A 1 3.67 -19.91 -9.11
C MET A 1 5.13 -19.51 -9.25
N PRO A 2 5.45 -18.25 -9.62
CA PRO A 2 6.85 -17.83 -9.59
C PRO A 2 7.41 -18.03 -8.17
N ASP A 3 8.72 -18.24 -8.08
CA ASP A 3 9.43 -18.46 -6.82
C ASP A 3 9.35 -17.16 -5.98
N LEU A 4 8.48 -17.15 -4.96
CA LEU A 4 8.29 -15.99 -4.08
C LEU A 4 9.47 -15.94 -3.10
N SER A 5 10.33 -14.93 -3.23
CA SER A 5 11.39 -14.63 -2.28
C SER A 5 10.87 -13.75 -1.15
N TYR A 6 11.15 -14.12 0.10
CA TYR A 6 10.85 -13.32 1.29
C TYR A 6 12.02 -13.37 2.28
N GLU A 7 12.11 -12.36 3.13
CA GLU A 7 13.05 -12.28 4.26
C GLU A 7 12.23 -12.38 5.55
N LEU A 8 12.64 -13.26 6.48
CA LEU A 8 12.10 -13.23 7.83
C LEU A 8 12.75 -12.05 8.57
N VAL A 9 11.93 -11.16 9.11
CA VAL A 9 12.38 -9.95 9.82
C VAL A 9 11.83 -9.95 11.23
N GLU A 10 12.63 -9.47 12.18
CA GLU A 10 12.22 -9.18 13.55
C GLU A 10 12.26 -7.67 13.78
N SER A 11 11.34 -7.16 14.59
CA SER A 11 11.29 -5.73 14.95
C SER A 11 10.72 -5.56 16.35
N ASP A 12 11.08 -4.45 17.00
CA ASP A 12 10.54 -4.12 18.31
C ASP A 12 9.16 -3.45 18.18
N GLU A 13 8.10 -4.27 18.24
CA GLU A 13 6.71 -3.82 18.13
C GLU A 13 6.28 -2.84 19.25
N SER A 14 7.02 -2.77 20.36
CA SER A 14 6.64 -1.95 21.53
C SER A 14 6.59 -0.45 21.23
N ARG A 15 7.15 -0.04 20.11
CA ARG A 15 7.25 1.35 19.65
C ARG A 15 5.99 1.81 18.91
N VAL A 16 5.10 0.88 18.53
CA VAL A 16 3.87 1.16 17.78
C VAL A 16 2.66 1.03 18.71
N GLY A 17 1.78 2.05 18.72
CA GLY A 17 0.62 2.11 19.60
C GLY A 17 -0.28 0.86 19.49
N ALA A 18 -0.60 0.24 20.62
CA ALA A 18 -1.24 -1.08 20.69
C ALA A 18 -2.78 -1.06 20.70
N GLU A 19 -3.42 0.09 20.88
CA GLU A 19 -4.85 0.11 21.23
C GLU A 19 -5.81 -0.26 20.07
N VAL A 20 -5.32 -0.31 18.82
CA VAL A 20 -6.16 -0.63 17.64
C VAL A 20 -5.55 -1.69 16.73
N LEU A 21 -4.23 -1.88 16.75
CA LEU A 21 -3.50 -2.69 15.77
C LEU A 21 -3.22 -4.10 16.26
N ASP A 22 -3.27 -5.07 15.35
CA ASP A 22 -2.78 -6.42 15.64
C ASP A 22 -1.24 -6.51 15.65
N ALA A 23 -0.69 -7.65 16.05
CA ALA A 23 0.76 -7.84 16.13
C ALA A 23 1.46 -7.79 14.77
N GLY A 24 0.83 -8.33 13.73
CA GLY A 24 1.39 -8.29 12.38
C GLY A 24 1.45 -6.87 11.83
N GLU A 25 0.42 -6.07 12.07
CA GLU A 25 0.38 -4.65 11.67
C GLU A 25 1.45 -3.83 12.39
N ARG A 26 1.58 -3.99 13.70
CA ARG A 26 2.63 -3.30 14.47
C ARG A 26 4.01 -3.70 14.01
N ALA A 27 4.27 -4.99 13.79
CA ALA A 27 5.55 -5.47 13.29
C ALA A 27 5.86 -4.90 11.90
N ALA A 28 4.89 -4.91 10.99
CA ALA A 28 5.07 -4.36 9.66
C ALA A 28 5.39 -2.85 9.68
N ILE A 29 4.71 -2.09 10.55
CA ILE A 29 4.98 -0.65 10.74
C ILE A 29 6.37 -0.43 11.32
N ALA A 30 6.74 -1.16 12.38
CA ALA A 30 8.06 -1.03 13.01
C ALA A 30 9.18 -1.34 12.03
N VAL A 31 9.07 -2.42 11.24
CA VAL A 31 10.03 -2.74 10.18
C VAL A 31 10.11 -1.63 9.14
N ALA A 32 8.95 -1.09 8.72
CA ALA A 32 8.90 -0.05 7.70
C ALA A 32 9.55 1.27 8.18
N GLU A 33 9.28 1.65 9.43
CA GLU A 33 9.89 2.80 10.10
C GLU A 33 11.40 2.64 10.24
N GLU A 34 11.86 1.51 10.80
CA GLU A 34 13.29 1.24 11.03
C GLU A 34 14.11 1.22 9.74
N ARG A 35 13.54 0.67 8.66
CA ARG A 35 14.22 0.54 7.37
C ARG A 35 13.99 1.72 6.43
N GLY A 36 13.08 2.64 6.77
CA GLY A 36 12.71 3.75 5.89
C GLY A 36 12.12 3.29 4.55
N ILE A 37 11.26 2.28 4.60
CA ILE A 37 10.64 1.67 3.40
C ILE A 37 9.12 1.92 3.37
N VAL A 38 8.53 1.71 2.19
CA VAL A 38 7.09 1.82 1.99
C VAL A 38 6.36 0.66 2.67
N LEU A 39 5.30 0.98 3.41
CA LEU A 39 4.33 0.01 3.92
C LEU A 39 3.18 -0.17 2.92
N LEU A 40 2.84 -1.41 2.62
CA LEU A 40 1.62 -1.76 1.91
C LEU A 40 0.58 -2.27 2.90
N THR A 41 -0.56 -1.57 3.00
CA THR A 41 -1.68 -2.00 3.85
C THR A 41 -3.03 -1.52 3.30
N ASP A 42 -4.05 -2.35 3.42
CA ASP A 42 -5.45 -2.02 3.20
C ASP A 42 -6.17 -1.58 4.48
N ASP A 43 -5.59 -1.83 5.66
CA ASP A 43 -6.17 -1.43 6.94
C ASP A 43 -6.04 0.09 7.20
N LEU A 44 -7.15 0.68 7.64
CA LEU A 44 -7.24 2.12 7.87
C LEU A 44 -6.53 2.56 9.15
N ALA A 45 -6.58 1.75 10.21
CA ALA A 45 -5.88 2.04 11.45
C ALA A 45 -4.37 1.94 11.24
N ALA A 46 -3.89 0.85 10.61
CA ALA A 46 -2.48 0.65 10.29
C ALA A 46 -1.95 1.79 9.40
N ARG A 47 -2.72 2.19 8.38
CA ARG A 47 -2.38 3.33 7.52
C ARG A 47 -2.21 4.63 8.31
N ARG A 48 -3.14 4.93 9.21
CA ARG A 48 -3.08 6.15 10.04
C ARG A 48 -1.86 6.12 10.95
N THR A 49 -1.68 5.03 11.70
CA THR A 49 -0.54 4.89 12.62
C THR A 49 0.80 4.97 11.90
N ALA A 50 0.94 4.32 10.76
CA ALA A 50 2.15 4.41 9.93
C ALA A 50 2.39 5.84 9.42
N SER A 51 1.33 6.51 8.95
CA SER A 51 1.44 7.90 8.46
C SER A 51 1.83 8.86 9.59
N ASP A 52 1.28 8.68 10.79
CA ASP A 52 1.62 9.45 11.99
C ASP A 52 3.08 9.21 12.43
N ALA A 53 3.61 8.02 12.19
CA ALA A 53 5.02 7.66 12.38
C ALA A 53 5.94 8.14 11.24
N GLY A 54 5.41 8.80 10.21
CA GLY A 54 6.19 9.28 9.06
C GLY A 54 6.56 8.20 8.04
N VAL A 55 5.97 7.02 8.13
CA VAL A 55 6.13 5.93 7.16
C VAL A 55 5.27 6.21 5.93
N GLU A 56 5.84 6.05 4.74
CA GLU A 56 5.08 6.16 3.49
C GLU A 56 4.19 4.92 3.29
N VAL A 57 2.89 5.15 3.04
CA VAL A 57 1.89 4.07 2.98
C VAL A 57 1.15 4.04 1.66
N HIS A 58 1.17 2.90 0.99
CA HIS A 58 0.40 2.65 -0.23
C HIS A 58 -0.57 1.48 -0.07
N GLY A 59 -1.55 1.41 -0.97
CA GLY A 59 -2.46 0.26 -1.12
C GLY A 59 -2.37 -0.27 -2.55
N SER A 60 -3.29 -1.15 -2.95
CA SER A 60 -3.27 -1.77 -4.29
C SER A 60 -3.28 -0.76 -5.46
N ILE A 61 -3.94 0.39 -5.29
CA ILE A 61 -3.90 1.48 -6.30
C ILE A 61 -2.48 2.02 -6.48
N GLY A 62 -1.72 2.17 -5.39
CA GLY A 62 -0.32 2.60 -5.44
C GLY A 62 0.58 1.58 -6.12
N VAL A 63 0.29 0.28 -5.98
CA VAL A 63 1.01 -0.79 -6.70
C VAL A 63 0.81 -0.68 -8.21
N ILE A 64 -0.42 -0.40 -8.66
CA ILE A 64 -0.69 -0.17 -10.09
C ILE A 64 0.02 1.07 -10.59
N ALA A 65 -0.05 2.18 -9.84
CA ALA A 65 0.65 3.42 -10.17
C ALA A 65 2.18 3.22 -10.27
N LEU A 66 2.76 2.40 -9.40
CA LEU A 66 4.17 2.03 -9.46
C LEU A 66 4.50 1.23 -10.73
N GLY A 67 3.61 0.33 -11.16
CA GLY A 67 3.75 -0.40 -12.42
C GLY A 67 3.81 0.54 -13.63
N TYR A 68 2.90 1.52 -13.67
CA TYR A 68 2.92 2.59 -14.68
C TYR A 68 4.21 3.41 -14.63
N GLY A 69 4.61 3.90 -13.45
CA GLY A 69 5.83 4.69 -13.28
C GLY A 69 7.12 3.93 -13.65
N ARG A 70 7.06 2.59 -13.72
CA ARG A 70 8.15 1.71 -14.19
C ARG A 70 8.04 1.32 -15.67
N GLY A 71 7.03 1.81 -16.39
CA GLY A 71 6.77 1.47 -17.79
C GLY A 71 6.32 0.01 -18.01
N LEU A 72 5.83 -0.66 -16.96
CA LEU A 72 5.28 -2.02 -17.05
C LEU A 72 3.82 -2.05 -17.48
N LEU A 73 3.13 -0.92 -17.33
CA LEU A 73 1.76 -0.69 -17.74
C LEU A 73 1.73 0.63 -18.53
N ASP A 74 0.95 0.68 -19.59
CA ASP A 74 0.57 1.98 -20.14
C ASP A 74 -0.52 2.66 -19.28
N ARG A 75 -0.83 3.91 -19.63
CA ARG A 75 -1.80 4.72 -18.89
C ARG A 75 -3.20 4.08 -18.87
N ASP A 76 -3.65 3.56 -20.01
CA ASP A 76 -5.00 3.04 -20.17
C ASP A 76 -5.14 1.67 -19.50
N GLU A 77 -4.09 0.85 -19.52
CA GLU A 77 -3.97 -0.38 -18.75
C GLU A 77 -4.03 -0.09 -17.24
N ALA A 78 -3.23 0.85 -16.75
CA ALA A 78 -3.21 1.22 -15.34
C ALA A 78 -4.58 1.76 -14.88
N ALA A 79 -5.19 2.67 -15.64
CA ALA A 79 -6.51 3.20 -15.31
C ALA A 79 -7.60 2.12 -15.34
N SER A 80 -7.52 1.17 -16.27
CA SER A 80 -8.45 0.04 -16.35
C SER A 80 -8.31 -0.89 -15.16
N LEU A 81 -7.08 -1.23 -14.77
CA LEU A 81 -6.81 -2.06 -13.60
C LEU A 81 -7.27 -1.40 -12.29
N MET A 82 -7.09 -0.09 -12.13
CA MET A 82 -7.58 0.64 -10.96
C MET A 82 -9.10 0.57 -10.83
N ARG A 83 -9.83 0.68 -11.95
CA ARG A 83 -11.30 0.52 -11.97
C ARG A 83 -11.73 -0.93 -11.77
N ALA A 84 -10.96 -1.89 -12.27
CA ALA A 84 -11.22 -3.31 -12.07
C ALA A 84 -11.10 -3.70 -10.59
N LEU A 85 -10.10 -3.16 -9.86
CA LEU A 85 -9.98 -3.38 -8.41
C LEU A 85 -11.28 -3.04 -7.67
N GLN A 86 -11.92 -1.93 -8.02
CA GLN A 86 -13.16 -1.48 -7.39
C GLN A 86 -14.39 -2.32 -7.80
N ARG A 87 -14.49 -2.70 -9.08
CA ARG A 87 -15.75 -3.25 -9.65
C ARG A 87 -15.77 -4.77 -9.74
N GLU A 88 -14.60 -5.40 -9.81
CA GLU A 88 -14.45 -6.82 -10.16
C GLU A 88 -13.84 -7.63 -9.02
N THR A 89 -13.47 -6.99 -7.90
CA THR A 89 -12.91 -7.66 -6.72
C THR A 89 -13.74 -7.35 -5.47
N SER A 90 -13.49 -8.07 -4.39
CA SER A 90 -14.07 -7.79 -3.08
C SER A 90 -13.34 -6.71 -2.29
N LEU A 91 -12.27 -6.11 -2.84
CA LEU A 91 -11.55 -5.04 -2.17
C LEU A 91 -12.42 -3.79 -2.09
N PHE A 92 -12.49 -3.20 -0.91
CA PHE A 92 -13.17 -1.93 -0.73
C PHE A 92 -12.27 -0.79 -1.20
N VAL A 93 -12.59 -0.20 -2.35
CA VAL A 93 -11.94 1.01 -2.86
C VAL A 93 -13.02 2.03 -3.20
N THR A 94 -12.89 3.24 -2.70
CA THR A 94 -13.86 4.30 -3.02
C THR A 94 -13.58 4.87 -4.40
N GLU A 95 -14.64 5.35 -5.07
CA GLU A 95 -14.51 6.04 -6.37
C GLU A 95 -13.49 7.18 -6.30
N ALA A 96 -13.51 7.94 -5.21
CA ALA A 96 -12.59 9.06 -5.00
C ALA A 96 -11.12 8.63 -4.97
N VAL A 97 -10.81 7.44 -4.45
CA VAL A 97 -9.45 6.89 -4.43
C VAL A 97 -9.04 6.43 -5.83
N VAL A 98 -9.94 5.77 -6.57
CA VAL A 98 -9.68 5.36 -7.97
C VAL A 98 -9.40 6.58 -8.85
N GLU A 99 -10.28 7.58 -8.82
CA GLU A 99 -10.16 8.78 -9.63
C GLU A 99 -8.97 9.66 -9.21
N ARG A 100 -8.57 9.62 -7.93
CA ARG A 100 -7.30 10.21 -7.50
C ARG A 100 -6.11 9.46 -8.10
N GLY A 101 -6.10 8.13 -8.04
CA GLY A 101 -5.04 7.30 -8.62
C GLY A 101 -4.86 7.54 -10.12
N ILE A 102 -5.96 7.61 -10.87
CA ILE A 102 -5.95 7.86 -12.32
C ILE A 102 -5.38 9.25 -12.63
N ARG A 103 -5.80 10.29 -11.91
CA ARG A 103 -5.25 11.65 -12.12
C ARG A 103 -3.74 11.71 -11.86
N MET A 104 -3.24 10.97 -10.89
CA MET A 104 -1.80 10.91 -10.59
C MET A 104 -0.98 10.23 -11.71
N LEU A 105 -1.59 9.50 -12.64
CA LEU A 105 -0.89 8.98 -13.81
C LEU A 105 -0.55 10.08 -14.82
N ASP A 106 -1.35 11.16 -14.85
CA ASP A 106 -1.19 12.29 -15.76
C ASP A 106 -0.20 13.34 -15.24
N GLU A 107 0.13 13.29 -13.96
CA GLU A 107 1.01 14.25 -13.27
C GLU A 107 2.49 13.79 -13.22
N GLN A 108 2.80 12.61 -13.78
CA GLN A 108 4.13 11.98 -13.77
C GLN A 108 4.96 12.27 -15.02
#